data_AF-A0A1H1ILW2-F1
#
_entry.id   AF-A0A1H1ILW2-F1
#
_cell.length_a   1.000
_cell.length_b   1.000
_cell.length_c   1.000
_cell.angle_alpha   90.00
_cell.angle_beta   90.00
_cell.angle_gamma   90.00
#
_symmetry.space_group_name_H-M   'P 1'
#
loop_
_entity.id
_entity.type
_entity.pdbx_description
1 polymer ?
#
loop_
_entity_poly.entity_id
_entity_poly.type
_entity_poly.pdbx_seq_one_letter_code
_entity_poly.pdbx_strand_id
1 'polypeptide(L)'
;MSEHTLSTETEHTGTASPQLASPVRRIVSDSVPPQSRSVPATLCTVAAEIAAGSTADSSDPSAEIVDPVVSAVTSLEGYVRIRHDLVATNRYAAETDERDAALLASDYLHAAAYAAVDDAPISDRRSIELYRILTGGSTALSRGFLEWGDTGTDADTDDDHQRSRPTAILAGVAAELGATALGATNETRSATKNYGRSLGSALAIRSSSSDPIDDVHGLTARILSGHTSSSETDGRSVHQDGIESRSSSSAIVPAPVERHLEQARETLERLEAAADVGLERSDGDETGLTAGRSPSPLDRLERATRVPFQTIEL
;
A
#
# COMPACT_ATOMS: atom_id res chain seq x y z
N MET A 1 -19.25 16.68 -38.13
CA MET A 1 -19.64 16.66 -36.71
C MET A 1 -19.14 15.35 -36.17
N SER A 2 -18.03 15.37 -35.46
CA SER A 2 -17.36 14.17 -34.93
C SER A 2 -17.69 14.08 -33.45
N GLU A 3 -18.47 13.08 -33.08
CA GLU A 3 -18.77 12.76 -31.69
C GLU A 3 -17.62 11.89 -31.16
N HIS A 4 -16.81 12.46 -30.27
CA HIS A 4 -15.82 11.73 -29.50
C HIS A 4 -16.52 11.02 -28.35
N THR A 5 -16.68 9.70 -28.46
CA THR A 5 -16.96 8.83 -27.31
C THR A 5 -15.74 8.81 -26.40
N LEU A 6 -15.86 9.50 -25.27
CA LEU A 6 -14.96 9.39 -24.12
C LEU A 6 -15.08 7.98 -23.53
N SER A 7 -14.02 7.19 -23.68
CA SER A 7 -13.82 5.95 -22.92
C SER A 7 -13.74 6.32 -21.44
N THR A 8 -14.76 5.94 -20.68
CA THR A 8 -14.78 6.07 -19.23
C THR A 8 -13.95 4.93 -18.65
N GLU A 9 -12.88 5.31 -17.98
CA GLU A 9 -11.95 4.48 -17.24
C GLU A 9 -12.73 3.72 -16.15
N THR A 10 -12.84 2.40 -16.27
CA THR A 10 -13.49 1.55 -15.27
C THR A 10 -12.58 1.43 -14.04
N GLU A 11 -12.83 2.26 -13.04
CA GLU A 11 -12.35 2.01 -11.67
C GLU A 11 -12.90 0.65 -11.21
N HIS A 12 -12.01 -0.32 -11.04
CA HIS A 12 -12.32 -1.66 -10.51
C HIS A 12 -12.62 -1.54 -9.01
N THR A 13 -13.78 -0.95 -8.69
CA THR A 13 -14.36 -1.02 -7.35
C THR A 13 -14.72 -2.47 -7.09
N GLY A 14 -14.11 -3.08 -6.07
CA GLY A 14 -14.48 -4.41 -5.60
C GLY A 14 -15.97 -4.42 -5.26
N THR A 15 -16.79 -4.92 -6.17
CA THR A 15 -18.24 -4.93 -6.00
C THR A 15 -18.58 -6.00 -4.98
N ALA A 16 -18.98 -5.58 -3.78
CA ALA A 16 -19.48 -6.48 -2.75
C ALA A 16 -20.61 -7.34 -3.35
N SER A 17 -20.50 -8.67 -3.21
CA SER A 17 -21.40 -9.62 -3.88
C SER A 17 -22.87 -9.27 -3.57
N PRO A 18 -23.74 -9.20 -4.59
CA PRO A 18 -25.14 -8.82 -4.42
C PRO A 18 -25.94 -9.81 -3.55
N GLN A 19 -25.32 -10.94 -3.20
CA GLN A 19 -25.87 -12.00 -2.35
C GLN A 19 -25.70 -11.73 -0.85
N LEU A 20 -24.86 -10.77 -0.44
CA LEU A 20 -24.68 -10.43 0.98
C LEU A 20 -25.90 -9.72 1.55
N ALA A 21 -26.24 -9.99 2.81
CA ALA A 21 -27.24 -9.21 3.54
C ALA A 21 -26.87 -7.71 3.54
N SER A 22 -27.86 -6.82 3.42
CA SER A 22 -27.61 -5.38 3.24
C SER A 22 -26.67 -4.76 4.29
N PRO A 23 -26.77 -5.08 5.60
CA PRO A 23 -25.84 -4.53 6.60
C PRO A 23 -24.40 -4.96 6.37
N VAL A 24 -24.18 -6.25 6.07
CA VAL A 24 -22.85 -6.82 5.78
C VAL A 24 -22.25 -6.19 4.53
N ARG A 25 -23.05 -6.08 3.47
CA ARG A 25 -22.61 -5.50 2.19
C ARG A 25 -22.16 -4.04 2.33
N ARG A 26 -22.91 -3.24 3.09
CA ARG A 26 -22.56 -1.86 3.39
C ARG A 26 -21.22 -1.77 4.11
N ILE A 27 -21.03 -2.57 5.17
CA ILE A 27 -19.77 -2.58 5.93
C ILE A 27 -18.59 -3.01 5.05
N VAL A 28 -18.76 -4.04 4.20
CA VAL A 28 -17.74 -4.47 3.24
C VAL A 28 -17.34 -3.30 2.32
N SER A 29 -18.31 -2.66 1.66
CA SER A 29 -18.05 -1.53 0.77
C SER A 29 -17.39 -0.34 1.47
N ASP A 30 -17.80 -0.02 2.70
CA ASP A 30 -17.24 1.10 3.46
C ASP A 30 -15.82 0.81 3.98
N SER A 31 -15.47 -0.46 4.18
CA SER A 31 -14.17 -0.87 4.73
C SER A 31 -13.06 -0.91 3.68
N VAL A 32 -13.41 -1.18 2.42
CA VAL A 32 -12.46 -1.35 1.32
C VAL A 32 -12.12 0.01 0.69
N PRO A 33 -10.86 0.48 0.79
CA PRO A 33 -10.48 1.72 0.14
C PRO A 33 -10.45 1.57 -1.39
N PRO A 34 -10.64 2.67 -2.14
CA PRO A 34 -10.26 2.68 -3.55
C PRO A 34 -8.76 2.40 -3.68
N GLN A 35 -8.36 1.67 -4.72
CA GLN A 35 -6.96 1.26 -4.94
C GLN A 35 -6.00 2.46 -4.96
N SER A 36 -6.43 3.59 -5.51
CA SER A 36 -5.66 4.85 -5.55
C SER A 36 -5.30 5.42 -4.17
N ARG A 37 -5.90 4.90 -3.10
CA ARG A 37 -5.62 5.27 -1.70
C ARG A 37 -5.13 4.08 -0.85
N SER A 38 -5.02 2.90 -1.42
CA SER A 38 -4.54 1.71 -0.72
C SER A 38 -3.02 1.60 -0.86
N VAL A 39 -2.30 1.98 0.20
CA VAL A 39 -0.84 1.78 0.27
C VAL A 39 -0.46 0.29 0.15
N PRO A 40 -1.14 -0.66 0.82
CA PRO A 40 -0.85 -2.08 0.63
C PRO A 40 -1.04 -2.54 -0.82
N ALA A 41 -2.14 -2.17 -1.48
CA ALA A 41 -2.37 -2.55 -2.88
C ALA A 41 -1.29 -1.98 -3.81
N THR A 42 -0.93 -0.71 -3.65
CA THR A 42 0.13 -0.09 -4.46
C THR A 42 1.50 -0.69 -4.19
N LEU A 43 1.83 -1.04 -2.95
CA LEU A 43 3.06 -1.79 -2.64
C LEU A 43 3.07 -3.18 -3.28
N CYS A 44 1.92 -3.86 -3.35
CA CYS A 44 1.79 -5.13 -4.06
C CYS A 44 2.13 -4.97 -5.55
N THR A 45 1.53 -3.98 -6.21
CA THR A 45 1.81 -3.69 -7.63
C THR A 45 3.28 -3.34 -7.86
N VAL A 46 3.85 -2.42 -7.07
CA VAL A 46 5.26 -2.02 -7.23
C VAL A 46 6.22 -3.19 -6.99
N ALA A 47 5.95 -4.04 -6.00
CA ALA A 47 6.75 -5.22 -5.74
C ALA A 47 6.69 -6.24 -6.90
N ALA A 48 5.53 -6.36 -7.56
CA ALA A 48 5.38 -7.16 -8.77
C ALA A 48 6.20 -6.55 -9.93
N GLU A 49 6.13 -5.24 -10.17
CA GLU A 49 6.91 -4.56 -11.22
C GLU A 49 8.43 -4.76 -11.03
N ILE A 50 8.91 -4.70 -9.78
CA ILE A 50 10.31 -4.99 -9.44
C ILE A 50 10.66 -6.43 -9.79
N ALA A 51 9.77 -7.38 -9.48
CA ALA A 51 9.96 -8.80 -9.80
C ALA A 51 9.98 -9.09 -11.31
N ALA A 52 9.20 -8.33 -12.08
CA ALA A 52 9.11 -8.45 -13.54
C ALA A 52 10.32 -7.86 -14.29
N GLY A 53 11.17 -7.06 -13.64
CA GLY A 53 12.33 -6.43 -14.28
C GLY A 53 12.00 -5.25 -15.20
N SER A 54 10.84 -4.60 -15.02
CA SER A 54 10.49 -3.30 -15.62
C SER A 54 10.50 -3.21 -17.16
N THR A 55 10.04 -4.24 -17.89
CA THR A 55 9.71 -4.09 -19.32
C THR A 55 8.27 -3.61 -19.47
N ALA A 56 8.11 -2.30 -19.54
CA ALA A 56 6.82 -1.62 -19.72
C ALA A 56 6.28 -1.79 -21.15
N ASP A 57 6.00 -3.03 -21.56
CA ASP A 57 5.18 -3.30 -22.75
C ASP A 57 3.74 -3.49 -22.30
N SER A 58 2.89 -2.52 -22.64
CA SER A 58 1.51 -2.32 -22.15
C SER A 58 0.48 -3.36 -22.64
N SER A 59 0.95 -4.55 -23.02
CA SER A 59 0.15 -5.73 -23.40
C SER A 59 0.38 -6.87 -22.39
N ASP A 60 0.53 -6.52 -21.11
CA ASP A 60 1.33 -7.29 -20.15
C ASP A 60 0.53 -8.45 -19.50
N PRO A 61 0.88 -9.73 -19.73
CA PRO A 61 0.34 -10.87 -18.98
C PRO A 61 0.56 -10.75 -17.46
N SER A 62 1.45 -9.85 -17.02
CA SER A 62 1.65 -9.56 -15.60
C SER A 62 0.43 -8.90 -14.96
N ALA A 63 -0.33 -8.06 -15.67
CA ALA A 63 -1.53 -7.43 -15.10
C ALA A 63 -2.62 -8.47 -14.78
N GLU A 64 -2.84 -9.44 -15.67
CA GLU A 64 -3.78 -10.55 -15.44
C GLU A 64 -3.40 -11.40 -14.22
N ILE A 65 -2.10 -11.49 -13.90
CA ILE A 65 -1.60 -12.18 -12.70
C ILE A 65 -1.72 -11.31 -11.46
N VAL A 66 -1.44 -10.01 -11.57
CA VAL A 66 -1.33 -9.09 -10.43
C VAL A 66 -2.70 -8.61 -9.95
N ASP A 67 -3.67 -8.40 -10.83
CA ASP A 67 -5.00 -7.88 -10.48
C ASP A 67 -5.73 -8.75 -9.42
N PRO A 68 -5.77 -10.10 -9.54
CA PRO A 68 -6.37 -10.95 -8.51
C PRO A 68 -5.60 -10.88 -7.17
N VAL A 69 -4.27 -10.73 -7.21
CA VAL A 69 -3.44 -10.60 -6.01
C VAL A 69 -3.65 -9.24 -5.33
N VAL A 70 -3.82 -8.16 -6.10
CA VAL A 70 -4.20 -6.84 -5.59
C VAL A 70 -5.60 -6.90 -4.97
N SER A 71 -6.56 -7.57 -5.61
CA SER A 71 -7.89 -7.81 -5.05
C SER A 71 -7.82 -8.56 -3.70
N ALA A 72 -6.92 -9.54 -3.59
CA ALA A 72 -6.68 -10.24 -2.33
C ALA A 72 -6.15 -9.31 -1.24
N VAL A 73 -5.18 -8.46 -1.56
CA VAL A 73 -4.61 -7.47 -0.63
C VAL A 73 -5.65 -6.45 -0.20
N THR A 74 -6.45 -5.92 -1.13
CA THR A 74 -7.51 -4.96 -0.83
C THR A 74 -8.60 -5.57 0.05
N SER A 75 -8.95 -6.84 -0.18
CA SER A 75 -9.87 -7.58 0.69
C SER A 75 -9.30 -7.76 2.09
N LEU A 76 -8.01 -8.12 2.19
CA LEU A 76 -7.32 -8.25 3.47
C LEU A 76 -7.21 -6.90 4.22
N GLU A 77 -7.03 -5.79 3.51
CA GLU A 77 -7.05 -4.45 4.09
C GLU A 77 -8.41 -4.12 4.70
N GLY A 78 -9.50 -4.39 3.99
CA GLY A 78 -10.86 -4.23 4.52
C GLY A 78 -11.08 -5.07 5.79
N TYR A 79 -10.64 -6.34 5.78
CA TYR A 79 -10.65 -7.21 6.96
C TYR A 79 -9.89 -6.59 8.14
N VAL A 80 -8.65 -6.11 7.93
CA VAL A 80 -7.83 -5.49 8.98
C VAL A 80 -8.50 -4.24 9.56
N ARG A 81 -9.09 -3.39 8.71
CA ARG A 81 -9.81 -2.18 9.16
C ARG A 81 -11.01 -2.51 10.03
N ILE A 82 -11.84 -3.48 9.61
CA ILE A 82 -13.00 -3.90 10.42
C ILE A 82 -12.55 -4.50 11.75
N ARG A 83 -11.51 -5.35 11.75
CA ARG A 83 -10.99 -5.96 12.98
C ARG A 83 -10.38 -4.93 13.92
N HIS A 84 -9.67 -3.94 13.39
CA HIS A 84 -9.22 -2.78 14.16
C HIS A 84 -10.41 -2.05 14.80
N ASP A 85 -11.43 -1.71 14.01
CA ASP A 85 -12.62 -1.01 14.53
C ASP A 85 -13.39 -1.81 15.58
N LEU A 86 -13.41 -3.14 15.48
CA LEU A 86 -14.05 -4.02 16.46
C LEU A 86 -13.29 -4.12 17.80
N VAL A 87 -11.98 -3.89 17.79
CA VAL A 87 -11.08 -4.04 18.95
C VAL A 87 -10.74 -2.69 19.58
N ALA A 88 -10.43 -1.69 18.77
CA ALA A 88 -9.83 -0.43 19.19
C ALA A 88 -10.80 0.76 19.18
N THR A 89 -11.98 0.64 18.55
CA THR A 89 -12.94 1.75 18.46
C THR A 89 -14.34 1.33 18.90
N ASN A 90 -15.19 2.33 19.15
CA ASN A 90 -16.60 2.12 19.47
C ASN A 90 -17.50 2.10 18.22
N ARG A 91 -16.91 2.02 17.01
CA ARG A 91 -17.65 2.18 15.75
C ARG A 91 -18.82 1.19 15.62
N TYR A 92 -18.64 -0.05 16.08
CA TYR A 92 -19.65 -1.11 16.04
C TYR A 92 -20.13 -1.52 17.43
N ALA A 93 -19.93 -0.69 18.46
CA ALA A 93 -20.25 -1.01 19.85
C ALA A 93 -21.69 -0.63 20.25
N ALA A 94 -22.40 0.12 19.41
CA ALA A 94 -23.71 0.67 19.73
C ALA A 94 -24.82 -0.39 19.79
N GLU A 95 -24.80 -1.36 18.86
CA GLU A 95 -25.85 -2.37 18.72
C GLU A 95 -25.25 -3.76 18.43
N THR A 96 -25.79 -4.81 19.04
CA THR A 96 -25.32 -6.19 18.86
C THR A 96 -25.39 -6.63 17.39
N ASP A 97 -26.47 -6.29 16.69
CA ASP A 97 -26.67 -6.65 15.28
C ASP A 97 -25.62 -6.01 14.35
N GLU A 98 -25.16 -4.80 14.67
CA GLU A 98 -24.11 -4.12 13.90
C GLU A 98 -22.74 -4.75 14.15
N ARG A 99 -22.45 -5.17 15.38
CA ARG A 99 -21.25 -5.94 15.72
C ARG A 99 -21.20 -7.28 15.00
N ASP A 100 -22.31 -8.01 14.96
CA ASP A 100 -22.42 -9.30 14.27
C ASP A 100 -22.28 -9.14 12.75
N ALA A 101 -22.88 -8.09 12.18
CA ALA A 101 -22.71 -7.76 10.77
C ALA A 101 -21.25 -7.42 10.44
N ALA A 102 -20.54 -6.70 11.32
CA ALA A 102 -19.12 -6.39 11.15
C ALA A 102 -18.25 -7.65 11.24
N LEU A 103 -18.53 -8.58 12.17
CA LEU A 103 -17.84 -9.86 12.24
C LEU A 103 -18.00 -10.65 10.93
N LEU A 104 -19.23 -10.80 10.44
CA LEU A 104 -19.51 -11.48 9.17
C LEU A 104 -18.87 -10.79 7.96
N ALA A 105 -18.88 -9.45 7.92
CA ALA A 105 -18.21 -8.68 6.86
C ALA A 105 -16.69 -8.93 6.86
N SER A 106 -16.08 -8.97 8.04
CA SER A 106 -14.66 -9.26 8.18
C SER A 106 -14.32 -10.68 7.73
N ASP A 107 -15.12 -11.68 8.11
CA ASP A 107 -14.90 -13.07 7.71
C ASP A 107 -15.08 -13.27 6.21
N TYR A 108 -16.08 -12.60 5.62
CA TYR A 108 -16.27 -12.56 4.17
C TYR A 108 -15.03 -11.99 3.47
N LEU A 109 -14.50 -10.85 3.91
CA LEU A 109 -13.33 -10.21 3.31
C LEU A 109 -12.06 -11.06 3.46
N HIS A 110 -11.90 -11.73 4.60
CA HIS A 110 -10.80 -12.66 4.82
C HIS A 110 -10.88 -13.85 3.86
N ALA A 111 -12.06 -14.45 3.70
CA ALA A 111 -12.28 -15.54 2.74
C ALA A 111 -12.13 -15.07 1.28
N ALA A 112 -12.62 -13.88 0.95
CA ALA A 112 -12.48 -13.27 -0.37
C ALA A 112 -11.02 -13.07 -0.77
N ALA A 113 -10.14 -12.74 0.20
CA ALA A 113 -8.71 -12.65 -0.07
C ALA A 113 -8.10 -13.97 -0.56
N TYR A 114 -8.51 -15.10 0.02
CA TYR A 114 -8.06 -16.43 -0.40
C TYR A 114 -8.66 -16.88 -1.73
N ALA A 115 -9.92 -16.51 -2.00
CA ALA A 115 -10.56 -16.79 -3.28
C ALA A 115 -9.90 -16.01 -4.42
N ALA A 116 -9.59 -14.73 -4.20
CA ALA A 116 -8.93 -13.90 -5.21
C ALA A 116 -7.51 -14.40 -5.58
N VAL A 117 -6.80 -15.06 -4.66
CA VAL A 117 -5.53 -15.74 -5.00
C VAL A 117 -5.73 -16.97 -5.88
N ASP A 118 -6.84 -17.69 -5.72
CA ASP A 118 -7.20 -18.84 -6.56
C ASP A 118 -7.52 -18.41 -8.00
N ASP A 119 -8.08 -17.22 -8.16
CA ASP A 119 -8.43 -16.63 -9.47
C ASP A 119 -7.19 -16.18 -10.28
N ALA A 120 -6.00 -16.12 -9.67
CA ALA A 120 -4.78 -15.72 -10.36
C ALA A 120 -4.31 -16.80 -11.36
N PRO A 121 -4.03 -16.46 -12.64
CA PRO A 121 -3.57 -17.41 -13.67
C PRO A 121 -2.08 -17.78 -13.49
N ILE A 122 -1.75 -18.41 -12.35
CA ILE A 122 -0.39 -18.82 -11.97
C ILE A 122 -0.31 -20.33 -11.77
N SER A 123 0.90 -20.88 -11.77
CA SER A 123 1.10 -22.31 -11.47
C SER A 123 0.66 -22.67 -10.05
N ASP A 124 0.17 -23.90 -9.83
CA ASP A 124 -0.20 -24.44 -8.51
C ASP A 124 0.88 -24.22 -7.44
N ARG A 125 2.16 -24.42 -7.82
CA ARG A 125 3.29 -24.19 -6.93
C ARG A 125 3.30 -22.77 -6.38
N ARG A 126 3.09 -21.79 -7.26
CA ARG A 126 3.08 -20.37 -6.90
C ARG A 126 1.82 -20.01 -6.12
N SER A 127 0.66 -20.56 -6.49
CA SER A 127 -0.58 -20.43 -5.71
C SER A 127 -0.39 -20.92 -4.27
N ILE A 128 0.21 -22.10 -4.06
CA ILE A 128 0.56 -22.63 -2.72
C ILE A 128 1.50 -21.68 -1.96
N GLU A 129 2.45 -21.04 -2.62
CA GLU A 129 3.33 -20.05 -1.99
C GLU A 129 2.54 -18.81 -1.54
N LEU A 130 1.63 -18.28 -2.37
CA LEU A 130 0.74 -17.17 -2.00
C LEU A 130 -0.18 -17.55 -0.83
N TYR A 131 -0.77 -18.75 -0.82
CA TYR A 131 -1.56 -19.25 0.30
C TYR A 131 -0.77 -19.31 1.61
N ARG A 132 0.49 -19.74 1.56
CA ARG A 132 1.38 -19.75 2.74
C ARG A 132 1.65 -18.35 3.25
N ILE A 133 1.88 -17.39 2.36
CA ILE A 133 2.08 -15.98 2.71
C ILE A 133 0.81 -15.42 3.35
N LEU A 134 -0.37 -15.62 2.75
CA LEU A 134 -1.65 -15.18 3.31
C LEU A 134 -1.93 -15.80 4.68
N THR A 135 -1.67 -17.10 4.85
CA THR A 135 -1.90 -17.80 6.13
C THR A 135 -0.94 -17.29 7.21
N GLY A 136 0.35 -17.12 6.86
CA GLY A 136 1.36 -16.56 7.74
C GLY A 136 1.05 -15.12 8.14
N GLY A 137 0.66 -14.29 7.17
CA GLY A 137 0.22 -12.91 7.37
C GLY A 137 -1.01 -12.80 8.25
N SER A 138 -2.03 -13.61 7.97
CA SER A 138 -3.26 -13.69 8.79
C SER A 138 -2.94 -14.05 10.24
N THR A 139 -2.06 -15.03 10.45
CA THR A 139 -1.61 -15.43 11.79
C THR A 139 -0.87 -14.29 12.50
N ALA A 140 -0.01 -13.57 11.79
CA ALA A 140 0.70 -12.42 12.34
C ALA A 140 -0.26 -11.26 12.69
N LEU A 141 -1.26 -11.00 11.84
CA LEU A 141 -2.31 -10.02 12.10
C LEU A 141 -3.14 -10.38 13.34
N SER A 142 -3.58 -11.64 13.45
CA SER A 142 -4.34 -12.11 14.63
C SER A 142 -3.54 -11.95 15.93
N ARG A 143 -2.23 -12.25 15.91
CA ARG A 143 -1.36 -11.99 17.06
C ARG A 143 -1.23 -10.49 17.35
N GLY A 144 -1.07 -9.68 16.30
CA GLY A 144 -1.03 -8.22 16.43
C GLY A 144 -2.29 -7.66 17.11
N PHE A 145 -3.48 -8.13 16.71
CA PHE A 145 -4.74 -7.71 17.34
C PHE A 145 -4.91 -8.25 18.77
N LEU A 146 -4.41 -9.45 19.07
CA LEU A 146 -4.46 -10.00 20.42
C LEU A 146 -3.58 -9.19 21.39
N GLU A 147 -2.34 -8.90 20.98
CA GLU A 147 -1.40 -8.11 21.76
C GLU A 147 -1.92 -6.68 21.99
N TRP A 148 -2.66 -6.13 21.02
CA TRP A 148 -3.33 -4.84 21.17
C TRP A 148 -4.43 -4.86 22.25
N GLY A 149 -5.22 -5.93 22.32
CA GLY A 149 -6.34 -6.02 23.27
C GLY A 149 -5.90 -6.19 24.73
N ASP A 150 -4.68 -6.68 24.98
CA ASP A 150 -4.17 -7.02 26.31
C ASP A 150 -3.53 -5.82 27.04
N THR A 151 -3.16 -4.77 26.31
CA THR A 151 -2.32 -3.67 26.83
C THR A 151 -3.08 -2.52 27.48
N GLY A 152 -4.39 -2.69 27.72
CA GLY A 152 -5.22 -1.73 28.46
C GLY A 152 -4.88 -1.55 29.95
N THR A 153 -3.72 -2.03 30.43
CA THR A 153 -3.38 -2.07 31.86
C THR A 153 -2.10 -1.32 32.24
N ASP A 154 -1.15 -1.05 31.34
CA ASP A 154 0.10 -0.33 31.69
C ASP A 154 0.47 0.71 30.62
N ALA A 155 -0.04 1.93 30.80
CA ALA A 155 0.26 3.07 29.95
C ALA A 155 1.58 3.73 30.39
N ASP A 156 2.68 3.40 29.72
CA ASP A 156 3.77 4.36 29.48
C ASP A 156 4.70 3.84 28.36
N THR A 157 4.84 4.62 27.29
CA THR A 157 5.86 4.57 26.21
C THR A 157 5.85 3.51 25.09
N ASP A 158 5.07 2.41 25.15
CA ASP A 158 5.11 1.36 24.09
C ASP A 158 3.89 1.36 23.13
N ASP A 159 2.95 2.30 23.32
CA ASP A 159 1.65 2.34 22.64
C ASP A 159 1.79 2.60 21.12
N ASP A 160 2.70 3.48 20.69
CA ASP A 160 2.90 3.82 19.27
C ASP A 160 3.46 2.65 18.43
N HIS A 161 4.25 1.76 19.04
CA HIS A 161 4.79 0.57 18.40
C HIS A 161 3.73 -0.51 18.19
N GLN A 162 2.77 -0.62 19.11
CA GLN A 162 1.64 -1.55 19.00
C GLN A 162 0.63 -1.04 17.97
N ARG A 163 0.37 0.28 17.96
CA ARG A 163 -0.51 0.94 16.98
C ARG A 163 -0.12 0.72 15.54
N SER A 164 1.19 0.66 15.31
CA SER A 164 1.79 0.50 13.99
C SER A 164 1.77 -0.93 13.45
N ARG A 165 1.49 -1.92 14.30
CA ARG A 165 1.81 -3.32 14.03
C ARG A 165 0.90 -3.97 12.96
N PRO A 166 -0.45 -3.86 13.00
CA PRO A 166 -1.29 -4.46 11.96
C PRO A 166 -1.07 -3.84 10.58
N THR A 167 -0.92 -2.51 10.52
CA THR A 167 -0.65 -1.76 9.27
C THR A 167 0.69 -2.16 8.67
N ALA A 168 1.75 -2.23 9.48
CA ALA A 168 3.07 -2.66 9.02
C ALA A 168 3.10 -4.13 8.57
N ILE A 169 2.39 -5.02 9.27
CA ILE A 169 2.25 -6.43 8.86
C ILE A 169 1.56 -6.51 7.51
N LEU A 170 0.42 -5.82 7.34
CA LEU A 170 -0.33 -5.82 6.09
C LEU A 170 0.50 -5.29 4.92
N ALA A 171 1.19 -4.17 5.09
CA ALA A 171 2.04 -3.58 4.06
C ALA A 171 3.19 -4.53 3.65
N GLY A 172 3.83 -5.20 4.61
CA GLY A 172 4.85 -6.21 4.33
C GLY A 172 4.31 -7.45 3.61
N VAL A 173 3.15 -7.95 4.03
CA VAL A 173 2.47 -9.10 3.39
C VAL A 173 2.08 -8.75 1.95
N ALA A 174 1.54 -7.56 1.71
CA ALA A 174 1.15 -7.10 0.38
C ALA A 174 2.34 -7.03 -0.58
N ALA A 175 3.46 -6.44 -0.14
CA ALA A 175 4.70 -6.40 -0.93
C ALA A 175 5.24 -7.82 -1.23
N GLU A 176 5.21 -8.73 -0.25
CA GLU A 176 5.66 -10.12 -0.43
C GLU A 176 4.77 -10.90 -1.41
N LEU A 177 3.44 -10.68 -1.38
CA LEU A 177 2.49 -11.29 -2.31
C LEU A 177 2.75 -10.83 -3.74
N GLY A 178 2.88 -9.51 -3.96
CA GLY A 178 3.16 -8.95 -5.28
C GLY A 178 4.46 -9.47 -5.89
N ALA A 179 5.55 -9.45 -5.12
CA ALA A 179 6.82 -10.00 -5.56
C ALA A 179 6.73 -11.51 -5.87
N THR A 180 5.99 -12.28 -5.05
CA THR A 180 5.82 -13.73 -5.26
C THR A 180 4.99 -14.05 -6.50
N ALA A 181 3.97 -13.24 -6.81
CA ALA A 181 3.06 -13.44 -7.94
C ALA A 181 3.79 -13.50 -9.29
N LEU A 182 4.86 -12.72 -9.44
CA LEU A 182 5.72 -12.72 -10.63
C LEU A 182 7.03 -13.48 -10.45
N GLY A 183 7.14 -14.29 -9.39
CA GLY A 183 8.23 -15.25 -9.23
C GLY A 183 9.57 -14.64 -8.79
N ALA A 184 9.54 -13.56 -8.03
CA ALA A 184 10.74 -12.94 -7.47
C ALA A 184 11.61 -13.94 -6.68
N THR A 185 12.92 -13.64 -6.63
CA THR A 185 13.86 -14.38 -5.78
C THR A 185 13.53 -14.22 -4.30
N ASN A 186 14.01 -15.12 -3.44
CA ASN A 186 13.84 -15.01 -2.00
C ASN A 186 14.41 -13.69 -1.43
N GLU A 187 15.48 -13.18 -2.03
CA GLU A 187 16.10 -11.93 -1.64
C GLU A 187 15.22 -10.74 -1.97
N THR A 188 14.75 -10.62 -3.22
CA THR A 188 13.81 -9.57 -3.64
C THR A 188 12.51 -9.62 -2.82
N ARG A 189 11.96 -10.82 -2.56
CA ARG A 189 10.78 -10.98 -1.69
C ARG A 189 11.02 -10.50 -0.27
N SER A 190 12.17 -10.86 0.32
CA SER A 190 12.50 -10.45 1.69
C SER A 190 12.73 -8.94 1.79
N ALA A 191 13.40 -8.36 0.79
CA ALA A 191 13.71 -6.93 0.79
C ALA A 191 12.46 -6.07 0.56
N THR A 192 11.59 -6.42 -0.41
CA THR A 192 10.30 -5.73 -0.62
C THR A 192 9.37 -5.85 0.58
N LYS A 193 9.28 -7.03 1.22
CA LYS A 193 8.55 -7.23 2.47
C LYS A 193 9.05 -6.31 3.59
N ASN A 194 10.36 -6.25 3.79
CA ASN A 194 10.96 -5.43 4.85
C ASN A 194 10.76 -3.94 4.57
N TYR A 195 10.90 -3.52 3.32
CA TYR A 195 10.57 -2.16 2.88
C TYR A 195 9.12 -1.81 3.22
N GLY A 196 8.16 -2.64 2.78
CA GLY A 196 6.74 -2.41 3.00
C GLY A 196 6.39 -2.35 4.49
N ARG A 197 6.99 -3.22 5.31
CA ARG A 197 6.82 -3.20 6.77
C ARG A 197 7.34 -1.92 7.40
N SER A 198 8.54 -1.48 7.02
CA SER A 198 9.16 -0.26 7.55
C SER A 198 8.37 0.99 7.15
N LEU A 199 7.96 1.10 5.88
CA LEU A 199 7.11 2.21 5.42
C LEU A 199 5.75 2.20 6.11
N GLY A 200 5.11 1.03 6.23
CA GLY A 200 3.83 0.87 6.93
C GLY A 200 3.91 1.29 8.40
N SER A 201 5.01 0.98 9.09
CA SER A 201 5.26 1.46 10.46
C SER A 201 5.38 2.98 10.50
N ALA A 202 6.19 3.58 9.61
CA ALA A 202 6.37 5.03 9.57
C ALA A 202 5.05 5.78 9.33
N LEU A 203 4.20 5.28 8.43
CA LEU A 203 2.89 5.86 8.12
C LEU A 203 1.91 5.75 9.29
N ALA A 204 1.90 4.62 10.00
CA ALA A 204 1.00 4.42 11.14
C ALA A 204 1.34 5.35 12.32
N ILE A 205 2.64 5.55 12.60
CA ILE A 205 3.09 6.51 13.61
C ILE A 205 2.73 7.94 13.17
N ARG A 206 2.95 8.29 11.90
CA ARG A 206 2.62 9.63 11.40
C ARG A 206 1.13 9.94 11.46
N SER A 207 0.28 9.00 11.08
CA SER A 207 -1.19 9.16 11.13
C SER A 207 -1.74 9.28 12.55
N SER A 208 -0.96 8.87 13.56
CA SER A 208 -1.31 9.03 14.98
C SER A 208 -0.93 10.41 15.54
N SER A 209 -0.04 11.15 14.86
CA SER A 209 0.27 12.54 15.24
C SER A 209 -0.87 13.45 14.78
N SER A 210 -1.37 14.31 15.67
CA SER A 210 -2.56 15.16 15.42
C SER A 210 -2.33 16.29 14.42
N ASP A 211 -1.28 16.22 13.60
CA ASP A 211 -0.97 17.25 12.62
C ASP A 211 -1.92 17.14 11.42
N PRO A 212 -2.46 18.27 10.94
CA PRO A 212 -3.47 18.33 9.88
C PRO A 212 -2.87 18.13 8.48
N ILE A 213 -1.92 17.21 8.32
CA ILE A 213 -1.35 16.91 7.01
C ILE A 213 -2.36 16.08 6.22
N ASP A 214 -2.74 16.61 5.06
CA ASP A 214 -3.51 15.96 4.02
C ASP A 214 -3.17 14.48 3.86
N ASP A 215 -4.21 13.63 3.83
CA ASP A 215 -4.23 12.19 3.54
C ASP A 215 -2.87 11.57 3.17
N VAL A 216 -1.99 11.36 4.17
CA VAL A 216 -0.61 10.87 3.97
C VAL A 216 -0.62 9.53 3.25
N HIS A 217 -1.59 8.67 3.56
CA HIS A 217 -1.79 7.39 2.89
C HIS A 217 -2.15 7.57 1.40
N GLY A 218 -3.08 8.46 1.08
CA GLY A 218 -3.43 8.80 -0.29
C GLY A 218 -2.27 9.39 -1.09
N LEU A 219 -1.48 10.30 -0.48
CA LEU A 219 -0.28 10.85 -1.11
C LEU A 219 0.79 9.77 -1.35
N THR A 220 1.06 8.91 -0.37
CA THR A 220 1.99 7.79 -0.53
C THR A 220 1.55 6.83 -1.62
N ALA A 221 0.28 6.42 -1.63
CA ALA A 221 -0.26 5.55 -2.67
C ALA A 221 -0.10 6.19 -4.07
N ARG A 222 -0.39 7.49 -4.19
CA ARG A 222 -0.20 8.23 -5.45
C ARG A 222 1.26 8.25 -5.92
N ILE A 223 2.21 8.48 -5.01
CA ILE A 223 3.65 8.43 -5.30
C ILE A 223 4.08 7.04 -5.77
N LEU A 224 3.63 5.99 -5.07
CA LEU A 224 3.91 4.59 -5.41
C LEU A 224 3.30 4.19 -6.76
N SER A 225 2.14 4.73 -7.12
CA SER A 225 1.53 4.57 -8.44
C SER A 225 2.20 5.40 -9.54
N GLY A 226 3.24 6.18 -9.22
CA GLY A 226 3.96 7.01 -10.21
C GLY A 226 3.24 8.27 -10.66
N HIS A 227 2.13 8.64 -10.02
CA HIS A 227 1.40 9.87 -10.31
C HIS A 227 2.14 11.02 -9.61
N THR A 228 3.07 11.66 -10.31
CA THR A 228 3.65 12.92 -9.83
C THR A 228 2.63 14.02 -10.04
N SER A 229 2.40 14.85 -9.03
CA SER A 229 1.53 16.02 -9.09
C SER A 229 2.08 17.05 -10.09
N SER A 230 1.89 16.78 -11.38
CA SER A 230 2.08 17.73 -12.45
C SER A 230 0.70 18.26 -12.83
N SER A 231 0.51 19.56 -12.64
CA SER A 231 -0.59 20.37 -13.21
C SER A 231 -1.93 20.43 -12.45
N GLU A 232 -1.96 21.22 -11.38
CA GLU A 232 -3.01 22.25 -11.20
C GLU A 232 -2.35 23.63 -11.12
N THR A 233 -1.59 23.95 -12.18
CA THR A 233 -1.20 25.34 -12.49
C THR A 233 -1.87 25.74 -13.79
N ASP A 234 -3.17 25.47 -13.91
CA ASP A 234 -3.96 25.97 -15.03
C ASP A 234 -4.61 27.30 -14.62
N GLY A 235 -3.95 28.40 -15.00
CA GLY A 235 -4.66 29.60 -15.44
C GLY A 235 -5.18 30.60 -14.40
N ARG A 236 -4.50 30.85 -13.28
CA ARG A 236 -4.77 32.10 -12.51
C ARG A 236 -3.51 32.90 -12.21
N SER A 237 -3.22 33.83 -13.12
CA SER A 237 -2.31 34.95 -12.88
C SER A 237 -2.81 35.77 -11.68
N VAL A 238 -2.05 35.76 -10.59
CA VAL A 238 -2.14 36.81 -9.56
C VAL A 238 -0.72 37.25 -9.25
N HIS A 239 -0.55 38.57 -9.25
CA HIS A 239 0.68 39.32 -9.11
C HIS A 239 1.55 38.92 -7.92
N GLN A 240 2.84 38.74 -8.23
CA GLN A 240 4.00 39.40 -7.61
C GLN A 240 3.76 40.12 -6.27
N ASP A 241 4.39 39.66 -5.20
CA ASP A 241 5.44 40.45 -4.54
C ASP A 241 6.33 39.61 -3.62
N GLY A 242 7.60 40.00 -3.56
CA GLY A 242 8.68 39.23 -2.95
C GLY A 242 8.55 39.03 -1.44
N ILE A 243 8.84 37.81 -1.01
CA ILE A 243 9.30 37.53 0.35
C ILE A 243 10.52 36.62 0.24
N GLU A 244 11.57 37.09 0.90
CA GLU A 244 12.91 36.55 1.02
C GLU A 244 12.91 35.10 1.52
N SER A 245 13.90 34.33 1.06
CA SER A 245 14.29 33.02 1.57
C SER A 245 14.13 32.92 3.09
N ARG A 246 13.14 32.16 3.53
CA ARG A 246 12.99 31.75 4.93
C ARG A 246 13.32 30.27 5.04
N SER A 247 14.18 30.00 6.01
CA SER A 247 14.77 28.72 6.37
C SER A 247 13.77 27.57 6.37
N SER A 248 14.17 26.45 5.76
CA SER A 248 13.56 25.14 5.92
C SER A 248 13.42 24.81 7.42
N SER A 249 12.23 25.02 7.97
CA SER A 249 11.87 24.55 9.30
C SER A 249 11.67 23.05 9.20
N SER A 250 12.69 22.27 9.55
CA SER A 250 12.54 20.83 9.74
C SER A 250 11.52 20.62 10.85
N ALA A 251 10.27 20.30 10.52
CA ALA A 251 9.39 19.73 11.53
C ALA A 251 10.10 18.50 12.08
N ILE A 252 10.05 18.35 13.40
CA ILE A 252 10.74 17.27 14.09
C ILE A 252 9.99 15.99 13.71
N VAL A 253 10.49 15.27 12.71
CA VAL A 253 10.04 13.91 12.43
C VAL A 253 10.29 13.11 13.70
N PRO A 254 9.28 12.43 14.27
CA PRO A 254 9.50 11.64 15.47
C PRO A 254 10.63 10.62 15.26
N ALA A 255 11.54 10.48 16.22
CA ALA A 255 12.67 9.54 16.11
C ALA A 255 12.26 8.10 15.72
N PRO A 256 11.10 7.57 16.15
CA PRO A 256 10.60 6.29 15.65
C PRO A 256 10.29 6.27 14.14
N VAL A 257 9.74 7.35 13.59
CA VAL A 257 9.48 7.49 12.14
C VAL A 257 10.79 7.52 11.38
N GLU A 258 11.75 8.34 11.82
CA GLU A 258 13.07 8.44 11.18
C GLU A 258 13.80 7.10 11.12
N ARG A 259 13.79 6.34 12.22
CA ARG A 259 14.37 4.98 12.27
C ARG A 259 13.75 4.04 11.23
N HIS A 260 12.43 4.05 11.09
CA HIS A 260 11.75 3.20 10.12
C HIS A 260 11.99 3.65 8.68
N LEU A 261 12.09 4.96 8.42
CA LEU A 261 12.46 5.47 7.10
C LEU A 261 13.89 5.08 6.74
N GLU A 262 14.82 5.11 7.69
CA GLU A 262 16.20 4.68 7.45
C GLU A 262 16.28 3.19 7.17
N GLN A 263 15.55 2.36 7.94
CA GLN A 263 15.41 0.93 7.64
C GLN A 263 14.83 0.67 6.25
N ALA A 264 13.85 1.47 5.82
CA ALA A 264 13.29 1.37 4.47
C ALA A 264 14.35 1.72 3.39
N ARG A 265 15.17 2.74 3.62
CA ARG A 265 16.25 3.13 2.69
C ARG A 265 17.35 2.09 2.60
N GLU A 266 17.81 1.54 3.73
CA GLU A 266 18.76 0.42 3.73
C GLU A 266 18.22 -0.80 2.97
N THR A 267 16.90 -1.03 2.99
CA THR A 267 16.29 -2.11 2.19
C THR A 267 16.22 -1.78 0.70
N LEU A 268 16.14 -0.51 0.32
CA LEU A 268 16.21 -0.09 -1.09
C LEU A 268 17.60 -0.31 -1.66
N GLU A 269 18.66 0.02 -0.92
CA GLU A 269 20.03 -0.25 -1.34
C GLU A 269 20.26 -1.76 -1.62
N ARG A 270 19.66 -2.64 -0.80
CA ARG A 270 19.69 -4.09 -1.04
C ARG A 270 18.87 -4.51 -2.26
N LEU A 271 17.75 -3.85 -2.53
CA LEU A 271 16.92 -4.11 -3.71
C LEU A 271 17.64 -3.70 -5.00
N GLU A 272 18.29 -2.55 -5.00
CA GLU A 272 19.13 -2.06 -6.09
C GLU A 272 20.27 -3.05 -6.38
N ALA A 273 21.01 -3.47 -5.35
CA ALA A 273 22.07 -4.45 -5.50
C ALA A 273 21.57 -5.79 -6.08
N ALA A 274 20.38 -6.25 -5.66
CA ALA A 274 19.77 -7.47 -6.17
C ALA A 274 19.29 -7.33 -7.63
N ALA A 275 18.86 -6.14 -8.04
CA ALA A 275 18.43 -5.84 -9.41
C ALA A 275 19.62 -5.73 -10.38
N ASP A 276 20.73 -5.11 -9.95
CA ASP A 276 21.94 -4.93 -10.77
C ASP A 276 22.63 -6.26 -11.12
N VAL A 277 22.61 -7.24 -10.19
CA VAL A 277 23.16 -8.59 -10.43
C VAL A 277 22.38 -9.34 -11.53
N GLY A 278 21.15 -8.91 -11.85
CA GLY A 278 20.35 -9.48 -12.93
C GLY A 278 20.61 -8.89 -14.32
N LEU A 279 21.32 -7.75 -14.43
CA LEU A 279 21.41 -6.94 -15.65
C LEU A 279 22.82 -6.89 -16.28
N GLU A 280 23.76 -7.76 -15.89
CA GLU A 280 25.01 -7.98 -16.62
C GLU A 280 24.75 -8.66 -18.00
N ARG A 281 24.10 -7.93 -18.93
CA ARG A 281 24.13 -8.08 -20.40
C ARG A 281 22.96 -7.31 -21.03
N SER A 282 23.14 -6.01 -21.23
CA SER A 282 22.53 -5.34 -22.40
C SER A 282 23.28 -4.04 -22.69
N ASP A 283 24.50 -4.16 -23.21
CA ASP A 283 25.15 -3.06 -23.94
C ASP A 283 24.33 -2.79 -25.20
N GLY A 284 23.54 -1.72 -25.20
CA GLY A 284 22.71 -1.39 -26.35
C GLY A 284 21.90 -0.11 -26.19
N ASP A 285 22.52 0.98 -26.63
CA ASP A 285 21.88 2.16 -27.22
C ASP A 285 21.38 3.26 -26.26
N GLU A 286 22.32 4.10 -25.82
CA GLU A 286 22.06 5.47 -25.37
C GLU A 286 21.69 6.35 -26.58
N THR A 287 20.40 6.45 -26.92
CA THR A 287 19.91 7.59 -27.70
C THR A 287 18.57 8.11 -27.17
N GLY A 288 18.64 9.24 -26.47
CA GLY A 288 17.82 10.43 -26.71
C GLY A 288 16.29 10.38 -26.50
N LEU A 289 15.84 11.36 -25.69
CA LEU A 289 14.49 11.98 -25.60
C LEU A 289 13.71 11.64 -24.32
N THR A 290 14.08 12.32 -23.23
CA THR A 290 13.33 12.35 -21.96
C THR A 290 12.13 13.30 -22.07
N ALA A 291 11.04 12.81 -22.64
CA ALA A 291 9.71 13.39 -22.47
C ALA A 291 8.74 12.25 -22.11
N GLY A 292 8.34 12.19 -20.83
CA GLY A 292 7.22 11.35 -20.38
C GLY A 292 7.51 9.92 -19.90
N ARG A 293 8.78 9.53 -19.65
CA ARG A 293 9.05 8.20 -19.06
C ARG A 293 8.61 8.18 -17.59
N SER A 294 7.66 7.30 -17.27
CA SER A 294 7.24 7.06 -15.88
C SER A 294 8.45 6.73 -15.00
N PRO A 295 8.51 7.24 -13.75
CA PRO A 295 9.63 6.97 -12.85
C PRO A 295 9.77 5.46 -12.59
N SER A 296 11.00 4.98 -12.43
CA SER A 296 11.23 3.56 -12.16
C SER A 296 10.54 3.13 -10.85
N PRO A 297 10.21 1.83 -10.67
CA PRO A 297 9.67 1.33 -9.41
C PRO A 297 10.53 1.72 -8.19
N LEU A 298 11.86 1.68 -8.31
CA LEU A 298 12.79 2.03 -7.24
C LEU A 298 12.76 3.53 -6.93
N ASP A 299 12.71 4.40 -7.94
CA ASP A 299 12.56 5.86 -7.74
C ASP A 299 11.25 6.19 -7.00
N ARG A 300 10.17 5.44 -7.28
CA ARG A 300 8.88 5.61 -6.62
C ARG A 300 8.94 5.20 -5.15
N LEU A 301 9.61 4.08 -4.85
CA LEU A 301 9.83 3.66 -3.46
C LEU A 301 10.72 4.66 -2.70
N GLU A 302 11.80 5.14 -3.30
CA GLU A 302 12.66 6.15 -2.68
C GLU A 302 11.85 7.42 -2.35
N ARG A 303 11.08 7.92 -3.33
CA ARG A 303 10.24 9.11 -3.16
C ARG A 303 9.18 8.94 -2.07
N ALA A 304 8.59 7.75 -1.94
CA ALA A 304 7.60 7.43 -0.92
C ALA A 304 8.17 7.50 0.51
N THR A 305 9.49 7.34 0.70
CA THR A 305 10.16 7.52 2.01
C THR A 305 10.54 8.97 2.32
N ARG A 306 10.32 9.90 1.38
CA ARG A 306 10.72 11.31 1.50
C ARG A 306 9.51 12.23 1.55
N VAL A 307 8.78 12.33 0.45
CA VAL A 307 7.78 13.40 0.21
C VAL A 307 6.66 13.44 1.26
N PRO A 308 6.02 12.31 1.64
CA PRO A 308 4.92 12.34 2.62
C PRO A 308 5.35 12.75 4.04
N PHE A 309 6.65 12.79 4.32
CA PHE A 309 7.20 13.06 5.65
C PHE A 309 7.92 14.41 5.73
N GLN A 310 8.00 15.13 4.61
CA GLN A 310 8.52 16.50 4.56
C GLN A 310 7.39 17.49 4.85
N THR A 311 7.68 18.50 5.67
CA THR A 311 6.75 19.64 5.82
C THR A 311 6.82 20.46 4.54
N ILE A 312 5.76 20.41 3.74
CA ILE A 312 5.56 21.37 2.68
C ILE A 312 4.91 22.57 3.36
N GLU A 313 5.67 23.65 3.56
CA GLU A 313 5.08 24.95 3.90
C GLU A 313 4.30 25.41 2.65
N LEU A 314 2.96 25.40 2.72
CA LEU A 314 2.07 26.02 1.74
C LEU A 314 1.93 27.51 2.01
#